data_AF-W4LJI9-F1
#
_entry.id   AF-W4LJI9-F1
#
_cell.length_a   1.000
_cell.length_b   1.000
_cell.length_c   1.000
_cell.angle_alpha   90.00
_cell.angle_beta   90.00
_cell.angle_gamma   90.00
#
_symmetry.space_group_name_H-M   'P 1'
#
loop_
_entity.id
_entity.type
_entity.pdbx_description
1 polymer ?
#
loop_
_entity_poly.entity_id
_entity_poly.type
_entity_poly.pdbx_seq_one_letter_code
_entity_poly.pdbx_strand_id
1 'polypeptide(L)'
;MDGQGQGPVAFDLRTEPADLTQIAKRRGGKFPVAEIAAFIDGRADVRAHGSRDMPVWGERFGEQVGGGSLGEEVVRGNLLVLIQYLQSLQQ
;
A
#
# COMPACT_ATOMS: atom_id res chain seq x y z
N MET A 1 -1.52 11.05 10.76
CA MET A 1 -0.32 10.89 9.90
C MET A 1 -0.61 11.61 8.59
N ASP A 2 0.38 12.27 8.00
CA ASP A 2 0.23 13.14 6.82
C ASP A 2 0.68 12.50 5.49
N GLY A 3 1.27 11.30 5.55
CA GLY A 3 1.70 10.56 4.37
C GLY A 3 3.07 10.98 3.81
N GLN A 4 3.82 11.85 4.50
CA GLN A 4 5.08 12.41 3.99
C GLN A 4 6.30 11.52 4.24
N GLY A 5 6.13 10.39 4.92
CA GLY A 5 7.23 9.45 5.23
C GLY A 5 8.06 9.82 6.47
N GLN A 6 7.70 10.88 7.20
CA GLN A 6 8.44 11.39 8.37
C GLN A 6 7.93 10.80 9.71
N GLY A 7 7.47 9.55 9.69
CA GLY A 7 6.95 8.88 10.88
C GLY A 7 8.04 8.61 11.94
N PRO A 8 7.67 8.30 13.19
CA PRO A 8 8.63 8.10 14.30
C PRO A 8 9.65 6.99 14.04
N VAL A 9 9.32 6.01 13.21
CA VAL A 9 10.19 4.90 12.83
C VAL A 9 11.03 5.17 11.58
N ALA A 10 10.85 6.32 10.91
CA ALA A 10 11.52 6.62 9.65
C ALA A 10 13.06 6.64 9.78
N PHE A 11 13.56 7.09 10.94
CA PHE A 11 15.00 7.16 11.24
C PHE A 11 15.66 5.79 11.43
N ASP A 12 14.88 4.75 11.74
CA ASP A 12 15.39 3.41 11.95
C ASP A 12 15.41 2.58 10.64
N LEU A 13 14.84 3.10 9.56
CA LEU A 13 14.75 2.40 8.28
C LEU A 13 16.00 2.64 7.42
N ARG A 14 16.53 1.57 6.82
CA ARG A 14 17.65 1.66 5.87
C ARG A 14 17.30 2.48 4.63
N THR A 15 16.04 2.38 4.19
CA THR A 15 15.51 3.14 3.05
C THR A 15 14.42 4.06 3.55
N GLU A 16 14.56 5.35 3.26
CA GLU A 16 13.57 6.35 3.64
C GLU A 16 12.19 6.04 3.01
N PRO A 17 11.10 6.10 3.78
CA PRO A 17 9.76 5.98 3.22
C PRO A 17 9.48 7.09 2.21
N ALA A 18 8.87 6.73 1.09
CA ALA A 18 8.48 7.71 0.08
C ALA A 18 7.32 8.60 0.56
N ASP A 19 7.35 9.88 0.19
CA ASP A 19 6.22 10.79 0.34
C ASP A 19 5.03 10.34 -0.56
N LEU A 20 4.00 9.79 0.07
CA LEU A 20 2.82 9.23 -0.58
C LEU A 20 1.85 10.32 -1.05
N THR A 21 2.01 11.58 -0.62
CA THR A 21 1.17 12.72 -1.09
C THR A 21 1.46 13.09 -2.55
N GLN A 22 2.57 12.59 -3.12
CA GLN A 22 3.07 12.97 -4.44
C GLN A 22 2.92 11.86 -5.49
N ILE A 23 2.17 10.79 -5.22
CA ILE A 23 2.03 9.65 -6.14
C ILE A 23 1.44 10.11 -7.48
N ALA A 24 0.35 10.87 -7.45
CA ALA A 24 -0.31 11.37 -8.66
C ALA A 24 0.64 12.21 -9.52
N LYS A 25 1.41 13.12 -8.89
CA LYS A 25 2.41 13.95 -9.56
C LYS A 25 3.48 13.11 -10.27
N ARG A 26 3.99 12.06 -9.62
CA ARG A 26 4.98 11.13 -10.19
C ARG A 26 4.41 10.27 -11.33
N ARG A 27 3.09 10.22 -11.48
CA ARG A 27 2.36 9.39 -12.46
C ARG A 27 1.60 10.23 -13.49
N GLY A 28 2.10 11.44 -13.77
CA GLY A 28 1.54 12.32 -14.80
C GLY A 28 0.25 13.03 -14.37
N GLY A 29 0.09 13.29 -13.08
CA GLY A 29 -1.03 14.04 -12.50
C GLY A 29 -2.27 13.20 -12.20
N LYS A 30 -2.22 11.88 -12.36
CA LYS A 30 -3.34 10.97 -12.06
C LYS A 30 -2.92 9.91 -11.06
N PHE A 31 -3.79 9.62 -10.11
CA PHE A 31 -3.58 8.55 -9.14
C PHE A 31 -3.91 7.18 -9.76
N PRO A 32 -2.94 6.27 -9.96
CA PRO A 32 -3.16 5.03 -10.69
C PRO A 32 -3.72 3.93 -9.77
N VAL A 33 -5.04 3.94 -9.56
CA VAL A 33 -5.74 3.05 -8.62
C VAL A 33 -5.33 1.58 -8.74
N ALA A 34 -5.35 1.00 -9.95
CA ALA A 34 -5.06 -0.40 -10.16
C ALA A 34 -3.59 -0.77 -9.86
N GLU A 35 -2.66 0.13 -10.20
CA GLU A 35 -1.22 -0.05 -9.92
C GLU A 35 -0.98 -0.04 -8.41
N ILE A 36 -1.55 0.94 -7.70
CA ILE A 36 -1.43 1.06 -6.24
C ILE A 36 -2.10 -0.12 -5.53
N ALA A 37 -3.26 -0.58 -6.00
CA ALA A 37 -3.92 -1.78 -5.48
C ALA A 37 -2.99 -3.00 -5.55
N ALA A 38 -2.32 -3.20 -6.69
CA ALA A 38 -1.41 -4.32 -6.89
C ALA A 38 -0.16 -4.23 -5.99
N PHE A 39 0.39 -3.02 -5.79
CA PHE A 39 1.49 -2.81 -4.84
C PHE A 39 1.11 -3.13 -3.40
N ILE A 40 -0.06 -2.67 -2.94
CA ILE A 40 -0.50 -2.91 -1.56
C ILE A 40 -0.82 -4.40 -1.37
N ASP A 41 -1.54 -5.01 -2.31
CA ASP A 41 -1.87 -6.44 -2.26
C ASP A 41 -0.59 -7.29 -2.13
N GLY A 42 0.41 -7.03 -2.98
CA GLY A 42 1.74 -7.62 -2.88
C GLY A 42 1.83 -9.11 -3.23
N ARG A 43 0.70 -9.78 -3.54
CA ARG A 43 0.68 -11.17 -4.02
C ARG A 43 1.09 -11.29 -5.49
N ALA A 44 0.94 -10.21 -6.26
CA ALA A 44 1.54 -10.11 -7.59
C ALA A 44 3.06 -9.88 -7.46
N ASP A 45 3.85 -10.42 -8.39
CA ASP A 45 5.30 -10.23 -8.42
C ASP A 45 5.64 -8.81 -8.88
N VAL A 46 5.47 -7.86 -7.97
CA VAL A 46 5.77 -6.46 -8.20
C VAL A 46 7.12 -6.15 -7.58
N ARG A 47 8.14 -5.96 -8.43
CA ARG A 47 9.55 -5.67 -8.07
C ARG A 47 9.78 -4.40 -7.21
N ALA A 48 8.74 -3.73 -6.71
CA ALA A 48 8.91 -2.50 -5.94
C ALA A 48 9.39 -2.70 -4.50
N HIS A 49 9.28 -3.91 -3.96
CA HIS A 49 9.85 -4.24 -2.66
C HIS A 49 10.91 -5.31 -2.91
N GLY A 50 12.18 -4.99 -2.64
CA GLY A 50 13.32 -5.90 -2.83
C GLY A 50 13.26 -7.11 -1.89
N SER A 51 14.28 -7.32 -1.05
CA SER A 51 14.08 -8.19 0.13
C SER A 51 12.85 -7.66 0.89
N ARG A 52 11.86 -8.51 1.15
CA ARG A 52 10.54 -8.12 1.69
C ARG A 52 10.66 -7.53 3.11
N ASP A 53 11.06 -6.26 3.20
CA ASP A 53 11.03 -5.47 4.44
C ASP A 53 9.58 -5.15 4.84
N MET A 54 8.65 -5.23 3.86
CA MET A 54 7.20 -5.07 4.04
C MET A 54 6.48 -6.43 3.96
N PRO A 55 5.42 -6.64 4.77
CA PRO A 55 4.57 -7.82 4.63
C PRO A 55 3.76 -7.78 3.34
N VAL A 56 3.37 -8.97 2.85
CA VAL A 56 2.37 -9.11 1.78
C VAL A 56 0.99 -8.86 2.38
N TRP A 57 0.42 -7.67 2.20
CA TRP A 57 -0.82 -7.29 2.89
C TRP A 57 -2.04 -8.09 2.43
N GLY A 58 -2.08 -8.55 1.17
CA GLY A 58 -3.13 -9.45 0.70
C GLY A 58 -3.19 -10.76 1.49
N GLU A 59 -2.04 -11.31 1.87
CA GLU A 59 -1.96 -12.51 2.73
C GLU A 59 -2.37 -12.17 4.17
N ARG A 60 -1.81 -11.10 4.74
CA ARG A 60 -2.09 -10.69 6.13
C ARG A 60 -3.57 -10.40 6.39
N PHE A 61 -4.23 -9.67 5.48
CA PHE A 61 -5.65 -9.37 5.63
C PHE A 61 -6.53 -10.62 5.48
N GLY A 62 -6.16 -11.56 4.61
CA GLY A 62 -6.88 -12.83 4.47
C GLY A 62 -6.72 -13.74 5.68
N GLU A 63 -5.50 -13.85 6.23
CA GLU A 63 -5.18 -14.67 7.41
C GLU A 63 -5.98 -14.25 8.65
N GLN A 64 -6.26 -12.95 8.82
CA GLN A 64 -7.03 -12.43 9.96
C GLN A 64 -8.43 -13.05 10.09
N VAL A 65 -8.99 -13.58 9.00
CA VAL A 65 -10.34 -14.17 8.97
C VAL A 65 -10.35 -15.63 8.52
N GLY A 66 -9.19 -16.30 8.52
CA GLY A 66 -9.08 -17.73 8.19
C GLY A 66 -9.04 -18.05 6.69
N GLY A 67 -8.89 -17.04 5.83
CA GLY A 67 -8.74 -17.21 4.37
C GLY A 67 -10.03 -17.54 3.62
N GLY A 68 -9.89 -18.19 2.45
CA GLY A 68 -11.02 -18.55 1.59
C GLY A 68 -11.75 -17.34 0.98
N SER A 69 -13.01 -17.53 0.57
CA SER A 69 -13.81 -16.47 -0.05
C SER A 69 -14.03 -15.26 0.87
N LEU A 70 -14.22 -15.51 2.16
CA LEU A 70 -14.34 -14.46 3.18
C LEU A 70 -13.05 -13.65 3.30
N GLY A 71 -11.89 -14.32 3.28
CA GLY A 71 -10.58 -13.67 3.22
C GLY A 71 -10.44 -12.73 2.03
N GLU A 72 -10.83 -13.16 0.83
CA GLU A 72 -10.76 -12.32 -0.37
C GLU A 72 -11.67 -11.09 -0.32
N GLU A 73 -12.86 -11.20 0.28
CA GLU A 73 -13.76 -10.06 0.49
C GLU A 73 -13.15 -9.03 1.44
N VAL A 74 -12.54 -9.49 2.54
CA VAL A 74 -11.86 -8.63 3.51
C VAL A 74 -10.65 -7.93 2.88
N VAL A 75 -9.84 -8.67 2.13
CA VAL A 75 -8.71 -8.10 1.37
C VAL A 75 -9.20 -6.99 0.44
N ARG A 76 -10.27 -7.24 -0.34
CA ARG A 76 -10.83 -6.25 -1.27
C ARG A 76 -11.35 -5.00 -0.54
N GLY A 77 -12.04 -5.18 0.58
CA GLY A 77 -12.54 -4.08 1.42
C GLY A 77 -11.40 -3.22 1.98
N ASN A 78 -10.38 -3.86 2.55
CA ASN A 78 -9.22 -3.16 3.10
C ASN A 78 -8.44 -2.41 2.02
N LEU A 79 -8.21 -3.03 0.86
CA LEU A 79 -7.57 -2.37 -0.28
C LEU A 79 -8.35 -1.12 -0.72
N LEU A 80 -9.67 -1.21 -0.82
CA LEU A 80 -10.51 -0.09 -1.22
C LEU A 80 -10.35 1.11 -0.27
N VAL A 81 -10.38 0.87 1.05
CA VAL A 81 -10.24 1.93 2.06
C VAL A 81 -8.84 2.56 2.01
N LEU A 82 -7.79 1.74 1.89
CA LEU A 82 -6.42 2.24 1.79
C LEU A 82 -6.19 3.07 0.53
N ILE A 83 -6.69 2.60 -0.61
CA ILE A 83 -6.62 3.32 -1.89
C ILE A 83 -7.34 4.66 -1.79
N GLN A 84 -8.55 4.69 -1.23
CA GLN A 84 -9.31 5.93 -1.05
C GLN A 84 -8.57 6.92 -0.14
N TYR A 85 -7.98 6.42 0.95
CA TYR A 85 -7.18 7.25 1.84
C TYR A 85 -5.95 7.82 1.11
N LEU A 86 -5.18 6.99 0.41
CA LEU A 86 -4.03 7.46 -0.38
C LEU A 86 -4.45 8.47 -1.45
N GLN A 87 -5.56 8.24 -2.13
CA GLN A 87 -6.09 9.17 -3.12
C GLN A 87 -6.44 10.52 -2.49
N SER A 88 -6.98 10.54 -1.27
CA SER A 88 -7.32 11.77 -0.55
C SER A 88 -6.09 12.58 -0.11
N LEU A 89 -4.92 11.95 -0.01
CA LEU A 89 -3.66 12.61 0.35
C LEU A 89 -2.98 13.31 -0.82
N GLN A 90 -3.43 13.08 -2.07
CA GLN A 90 -2.75 13.61 -3.24
C GLN A 90 -2.90 15.13 -3.34
N GLN A 91 -1.80 15.82 -3.65
CA GLN A 91 -1.72 17.28 -3.78
C GLN A 91 -1.27 17.72 -5.17
#